data_AF-A0A1Y6K2U2-F1
#
_entry.id   AF-A0A1Y6K2U2-F1
#
_cell.length_a   1.000
_cell.length_b   1.000
_cell.length_c   1.000
_cell.angle_alpha   90.00
_cell.angle_beta   90.00
_cell.angle_gamma   90.00
#
_symmetry.space_group_name_H-M   'P 1'
#
loop_
_entity.id
_entity.type
_entity.pdbx_description
1 polymer ?
#
loop_
_entity_poly.entity_id
_entity_poly.type
_entity_poly.pdbx_seq_one_letter_code
_entity_poly.pdbx_strand_id
1 'polypeptide(L)'
;MEEQYFLFLLEVSGIQNFIFSSNNLRVNIGASSLIRAITDEWVNYLLIEKNTNFANHNLNSIELTVKGIETDNLDVEIIYIGGGNALMLFRYEAHIEEFTKALTRKALIEAPGINVAMAHLPFAFDIDNFKDKYSELRKTININKAEQAPPPLIMGLGVSARCSFSGKPAAMVWKDPGGNPQLISREVAAKLAQFSQGKHYLNQLTEGIQKAKNYEFISNFDDFGDKGISSYIAIVHADGNRMGERIKALGESLSFPKDNRKYIQLLRNFSKSSKEAAQKALSQTLTTFLDCIQTENGQQIIRRRQGVKPEYYQSLPKVHIHDHKLPFRPIVFGGDDVTFICDGRLGLAMAKEYLVNYNRQYLEEGLGQPQPAIGRAGIAITPSHYPFSRGYELAEELAGSAKSIGDNGMTQSLDWHFGTNGIIEPLKTIRSRSYKVDGKDIIMRPVSLSDASAYNFSTFEYIVKEFQVGDDWAKRRNKFKALIAKLRKGPDEVSAFLANARLPGLPCAIRLKSKDVEISNKGWAGSECYYFDALEAIDFYIPLED
;
A
#
# COMPACT_ATOMS: atom_id res chain seq x y z
N MET A 1 -5.17 47.19 12.89
CA MET A 1 -5.56 45.86 13.40
C MET A 1 -4.95 44.88 12.43
N GLU A 2 -4.03 44.06 12.91
CA GLU A 2 -3.46 42.98 12.10
C GLU A 2 -4.57 41.98 11.79
N GLU A 3 -4.63 41.51 10.54
CA GLU A 3 -5.62 40.50 10.16
C GLU A 3 -5.24 39.15 10.78
N GLN A 4 -6.11 38.66 11.66
CA GLN A 4 -6.00 37.35 12.28
C GLN A 4 -6.77 36.32 11.45
N TYR A 5 -6.14 35.18 11.22
CA TYR A 5 -6.69 34.01 10.54
C TYR A 5 -6.67 32.80 11.49
N PHE A 6 -7.23 31.69 11.04
CA PHE A 6 -7.28 30.44 11.79
C PHE A 6 -6.76 29.29 10.95
N LEU A 7 -5.69 28.64 11.41
CA LEU A 7 -5.13 27.44 10.81
C LEU A 7 -5.93 26.23 11.31
N PHE A 8 -6.57 25.51 10.40
CA PHE A 8 -7.44 24.38 10.68
C PHE A 8 -6.90 23.09 10.06
N LEU A 9 -6.86 22.02 10.83
CA LEU A 9 -6.45 20.69 10.39
C LEU A 9 -7.56 19.68 10.65
N LEU A 10 -7.92 18.97 9.59
CA LEU A 10 -8.82 17.82 9.58
C LEU A 10 -7.99 16.55 9.37
N GLU A 11 -8.22 15.54 10.19
CA GLU A 11 -7.58 14.24 10.06
C GLU A 11 -8.54 13.10 10.37
N VAL A 12 -8.68 12.19 9.41
CA VAL A 12 -9.43 10.95 9.57
C VAL A 12 -8.58 9.94 10.33
N SER A 13 -9.10 9.43 11.44
CA SER A 13 -8.38 8.51 12.32
C SER A 13 -8.82 7.07 12.12
N GLY A 14 -7.88 6.13 12.26
CA GLY A 14 -8.17 4.70 12.12
C GLY A 14 -8.52 4.27 10.69
N ILE A 15 -7.98 4.95 9.68
CA ILE A 15 -8.17 4.67 8.24
C ILE A 15 -7.99 3.19 7.93
N GLN A 16 -6.88 2.60 8.36
CA GLN A 16 -6.55 1.20 8.09
C GLN A 16 -7.61 0.24 8.66
N ASN A 17 -7.97 0.40 9.94
CA ASN A 17 -9.01 -0.40 10.58
C ASN A 17 -10.37 -0.22 9.91
N PHE A 18 -10.70 1.00 9.47
CA PHE A 18 -11.96 1.26 8.79
C PHE A 18 -12.03 0.59 7.41
N ILE A 19 -10.93 0.59 6.65
CA ILE A 19 -10.90 0.00 5.30
C ILE A 19 -10.79 -1.51 5.34
N PHE A 20 -9.91 -2.07 6.19
CA PHE A 20 -9.43 -3.44 6.06
C PHE A 20 -10.00 -4.42 7.10
N SER A 21 -10.90 -3.97 7.99
CA SER A 21 -11.52 -4.83 9.02
C SER A 21 -12.47 -5.90 8.48
N SER A 22 -12.89 -5.82 7.22
CA SER A 22 -13.88 -6.74 6.63
C SER A 22 -13.23 -7.72 5.65
N ASN A 23 -13.67 -8.98 5.71
CA ASN A 23 -13.34 -10.02 4.72
C ASN A 23 -14.20 -9.92 3.44
N ASN A 24 -14.73 -8.74 3.14
CA ASN A 24 -15.50 -8.48 1.92
C ASN A 24 -14.88 -7.31 1.14
N LEU A 25 -14.36 -7.62 -0.04
CA LEU A 25 -13.64 -6.64 -0.86
C LEU A 25 -14.50 -5.43 -1.26
N ARG A 26 -15.82 -5.61 -1.48
CA ARG A 26 -16.74 -4.49 -1.80
C ARG A 26 -16.89 -3.51 -0.65
N VAL A 27 -16.93 -4.04 0.58
CA VAL A 27 -16.94 -3.23 1.80
C VAL A 27 -15.64 -2.43 1.91
N ASN A 28 -14.50 -3.06 1.62
CA ASN A 28 -13.18 -2.40 1.70
C ASN A 28 -13.04 -1.28 0.66
N ILE A 29 -13.47 -1.53 -0.58
CA ILE A 29 -13.50 -0.52 -1.66
C ILE A 29 -14.39 0.66 -1.29
N GLY A 30 -15.59 0.39 -0.79
CA GLY A 30 -16.52 1.40 -0.36
C GLY A 30 -16.02 2.22 0.82
N ALA A 31 -15.34 1.58 1.77
CA ALA A 31 -14.70 2.25 2.91
C ALA A 31 -13.60 3.21 2.46
N SER A 32 -12.75 2.80 1.52
CA SER A 32 -11.74 3.67 0.91
C SER A 32 -12.38 4.88 0.21
N SER A 33 -13.47 4.65 -0.53
CA SER A 33 -14.22 5.75 -1.18
C SER A 33 -14.86 6.71 -0.17
N LEU A 34 -15.36 6.22 0.96
CA LEU A 34 -15.90 7.08 2.03
C LEU A 34 -14.83 7.99 2.62
N ILE A 35 -13.62 7.49 2.86
CA ILE A 35 -12.52 8.31 3.40
C ILE A 35 -12.16 9.43 2.43
N ARG A 36 -12.05 9.12 1.14
CA ARG A 36 -11.85 10.13 0.09
C ARG A 36 -12.99 11.15 0.08
N ALA A 37 -14.23 10.70 0.17
CA ALA A 37 -15.39 11.59 0.19
C ALA A 37 -15.35 12.55 1.41
N ILE A 38 -15.00 12.07 2.61
CA ILE A 38 -14.89 12.90 3.82
C ILE A 38 -13.86 14.02 3.64
N THR A 39 -12.70 13.70 3.07
CA THR A 39 -11.58 14.65 3.01
C THR A 39 -11.59 15.56 1.80
N ASP A 40 -12.31 15.20 0.74
CA ASP A 40 -12.29 15.89 -0.55
C ASP A 40 -13.70 16.34 -0.94
N GLU A 41 -14.57 15.41 -1.34
CA GLU A 41 -15.89 15.72 -1.89
C GLU A 41 -16.78 16.51 -0.89
N TRP A 42 -16.80 16.09 0.38
CA TRP A 42 -17.61 16.70 1.42
C TRP A 42 -17.05 18.04 1.89
N VAL A 43 -15.73 18.19 1.91
CA VAL A 43 -15.09 19.49 2.23
C VAL A 43 -15.52 20.52 1.21
N ASN A 44 -15.34 20.22 -0.09
CA ASN A 44 -15.73 21.13 -1.17
C ASN A 44 -17.25 21.40 -1.16
N TYR A 45 -18.06 20.36 -1.03
CA TYR A 45 -19.52 20.49 -1.00
C TYR A 45 -20.00 21.40 0.13
N LEU A 46 -19.51 21.20 1.35
CA LEU A 46 -19.94 21.98 2.52
C LEU A 46 -19.49 23.44 2.45
N LEU A 47 -18.30 23.72 1.90
CA LEU A 47 -17.85 25.10 1.69
C LEU A 47 -18.70 25.82 0.64
N ILE A 48 -19.14 25.13 -0.43
CA ILE A 48 -20.06 25.68 -1.44
C ILE A 48 -21.44 25.93 -0.84
N GLU A 49 -22.01 24.94 -0.13
CA GLU A 49 -23.35 25.03 0.47
C GLU A 49 -23.48 26.24 1.41
N LYS A 50 -22.37 26.59 2.09
CA LYS A 50 -22.30 27.70 3.03
C LYS A 50 -22.03 29.06 2.38
N ASN A 51 -21.98 29.15 1.05
CA ASN A 51 -21.61 30.36 0.30
C ASN A 51 -20.28 30.97 0.75
N THR A 52 -19.36 30.13 1.24
CA THR A 52 -18.05 30.57 1.68
C THR A 52 -17.23 30.93 0.45
N ASN A 53 -16.62 32.12 0.41
CA ASN A 53 -15.78 32.50 -0.73
C ASN A 53 -14.43 31.76 -0.62
N PHE A 54 -14.28 30.64 -1.32
CA PHE A 54 -13.00 29.93 -1.41
C PHE A 54 -12.54 29.87 -2.86
N ALA A 55 -11.23 29.78 -3.07
CA ALA A 55 -10.69 29.69 -4.42
C ALA A 55 -11.14 28.37 -5.06
N ASN A 56 -12.03 28.48 -6.03
CA ASN A 56 -12.79 27.36 -6.58
C ASN A 56 -11.86 26.28 -7.15
N HIS A 57 -11.83 25.12 -6.49
CA HIS A 57 -11.25 23.91 -7.03
C HIS A 57 -12.25 23.32 -8.02
N ASN A 58 -11.86 23.21 -9.29
CA ASN A 58 -12.65 22.44 -10.24
C ASN A 58 -12.88 21.04 -9.65
N LEU A 59 -14.15 20.61 -9.56
CA LEU A 59 -14.55 19.29 -9.03
C LEU A 59 -13.80 18.11 -9.68
N ASN A 60 -13.16 18.34 -10.84
CA ASN A 60 -12.44 17.34 -11.63
C ASN A 60 -10.91 17.61 -11.77
N SER A 61 -10.35 18.67 -11.18
CA SER A 61 -8.91 18.97 -11.30
C SER A 61 -8.35 19.73 -10.09
N ILE A 62 -7.37 19.11 -9.42
CA ILE A 62 -6.60 19.67 -8.30
C ILE A 62 -5.53 20.60 -8.85
N GLU A 63 -5.94 21.70 -9.46
CA GLU A 63 -5.05 22.85 -9.57
C GLU A 63 -5.36 23.77 -8.38
N LEU A 64 -4.53 23.65 -7.35
CA LEU A 64 -4.56 24.58 -6.24
C LEU A 64 -4.20 25.96 -6.79
N THR A 65 -5.11 26.91 -6.66
CA THR A 65 -4.95 28.27 -7.17
C THR A 65 -3.75 28.97 -6.53
N VAL A 66 -3.15 29.91 -7.26
CA VAL A 66 -2.10 30.82 -6.73
C VAL A 66 -2.66 31.80 -5.68
N LYS A 67 -3.99 31.89 -5.57
CA LYS A 67 -4.71 32.81 -4.67
C LYS A 67 -4.40 32.55 -3.19
N GLY A 68 -4.21 33.62 -2.44
CA GLY A 68 -3.98 33.62 -1.00
C GLY A 68 -5.15 34.25 -0.24
N ILE A 69 -5.46 33.73 0.95
CA ILE A 69 -6.56 34.25 1.78
C ILE A 69 -6.38 35.73 2.14
N GLU A 70 -5.13 36.19 2.29
CA GLU A 70 -4.70 37.54 2.61
C GLU A 70 -4.74 38.53 1.44
N THR A 71 -4.74 38.04 0.19
CA THR A 71 -4.72 38.89 -1.01
C THR A 71 -6.00 38.86 -1.82
N ASP A 72 -6.72 37.74 -1.84
CA ASP A 72 -7.78 37.46 -2.82
C ASP A 72 -9.20 37.50 -2.23
N ASN A 73 -9.37 38.15 -1.07
CA ASN A 73 -10.65 38.28 -0.36
C ASN A 73 -11.37 36.93 -0.16
N LEU A 74 -10.61 35.89 0.19
CA LEU A 74 -11.18 34.57 0.46
C LEU A 74 -11.58 34.48 1.94
N ASP A 75 -12.65 33.71 2.19
CA ASP A 75 -13.05 33.28 3.52
C ASP A 75 -12.30 32.01 3.95
N VAL A 76 -11.95 31.16 2.98
CA VAL A 76 -11.22 29.89 3.18
C VAL A 76 -10.18 29.67 2.08
N GLU A 77 -8.98 29.27 2.50
CA GLU A 77 -7.92 28.79 1.59
C GLU A 77 -7.56 27.35 1.95
N ILE A 78 -7.69 26.44 0.98
CA ILE A 78 -7.25 25.05 1.12
C ILE A 78 -5.76 24.97 0.78
N ILE A 79 -4.95 24.49 1.72
CA ILE A 79 -3.51 24.34 1.52
C ILE A 79 -3.21 23.02 0.82
N TYR A 80 -3.71 21.91 1.38
CA TYR A 80 -3.66 20.59 0.74
C TYR A 80 -4.80 19.68 1.23
N ILE A 81 -5.14 18.70 0.40
CA ILE A 81 -6.02 17.56 0.73
C ILE A 81 -5.31 16.28 0.26
N GLY A 82 -5.11 15.31 1.15
CA GLY A 82 -4.49 14.04 0.79
C GLY A 82 -4.34 13.08 1.97
N GLY A 83 -4.33 11.77 1.68
CA GLY A 83 -4.01 10.72 2.65
C GLY A 83 -4.88 10.70 3.91
N GLY A 84 -6.15 11.12 3.82
CA GLY A 84 -7.02 11.21 5.00
C GLY A 84 -6.95 12.54 5.76
N ASN A 85 -6.19 13.53 5.26
CA ASN A 85 -5.93 14.80 5.92
C ASN A 85 -6.27 16.00 5.02
N ALA A 86 -6.73 17.10 5.63
CA ALA A 86 -6.90 18.39 4.96
C ALA A 86 -6.42 19.53 5.85
N LEU A 87 -5.58 20.41 5.30
CA LEU A 87 -5.08 21.61 5.97
C LEU A 87 -5.67 22.85 5.28
N MET A 88 -6.29 23.73 6.07
CA MET A 88 -7.03 24.90 5.57
C MET A 88 -6.75 26.13 6.44
N LEU A 89 -6.90 27.31 5.85
CA LEU A 89 -6.93 28.59 6.55
C LEU A 89 -8.35 29.17 6.47
N PHE A 90 -8.87 29.65 7.59
CA PHE A 90 -10.16 30.33 7.69
C PHE A 90 -9.93 31.79 8.11
N ARG A 91 -10.73 32.70 7.56
CA ARG A 91 -10.76 34.12 7.96
C ARG A 91 -11.55 34.33 9.25
N TYR A 92 -12.58 33.53 9.50
CA TYR A 92 -13.49 33.69 10.63
C TYR A 92 -13.66 32.39 11.41
N GLU A 93 -13.56 32.46 12.74
CA GLU A 93 -13.76 31.32 13.64
C GLU A 93 -15.19 30.74 13.52
N ALA A 94 -16.20 31.59 13.34
CA ALA A 94 -17.59 31.17 13.15
C ALA A 94 -17.77 30.19 11.97
N HIS A 95 -17.01 30.38 10.88
CA HIS A 95 -17.05 29.46 9.74
C HIS A 95 -16.48 28.09 10.10
N ILE A 96 -15.49 28.02 11.00
CA ILE A 96 -14.92 26.75 11.49
C ILE A 96 -15.97 25.99 12.31
N GLU A 97 -16.68 26.65 13.22
CA GLU A 97 -17.71 26.00 14.04
C GLU A 97 -18.84 25.42 13.18
N GLU A 98 -19.33 26.20 12.22
CA GLU A 98 -20.38 25.76 11.29
C GLU A 98 -19.92 24.59 10.42
N PHE A 99 -18.72 24.70 9.84
CA PHE A 99 -18.13 23.66 9.01
C PHE A 99 -17.91 22.36 9.80
N THR A 100 -17.32 22.47 11.00
CA THR A 100 -17.04 21.33 11.89
C THR A 100 -18.34 20.61 12.26
N LYS A 101 -19.38 21.35 12.64
CA LYS A 101 -20.69 20.79 12.98
C LYS A 101 -21.37 20.10 11.79
N ALA A 102 -21.26 20.67 10.59
CA ALA A 102 -21.83 20.10 9.38
C ALA A 102 -21.08 18.81 8.98
N LEU A 103 -19.75 18.85 8.95
CA LEU A 103 -18.91 17.71 8.55
C LEU A 103 -19.02 16.55 9.54
N THR A 104 -18.93 16.81 10.85
CA THR A 104 -19.09 15.76 11.87
C THR A 104 -20.47 15.11 11.83
N ARG A 105 -21.53 15.89 11.66
CA ARG A 105 -22.90 15.36 11.52
C ARG A 105 -23.03 14.49 10.27
N LYS A 106 -22.49 14.94 9.13
CA LYS A 106 -22.51 14.18 7.89
C LYS A 106 -21.72 12.87 8.04
N ALA A 107 -20.52 12.90 8.62
CA ALA A 107 -19.72 11.71 8.90
C ALA A 107 -20.43 10.72 9.83
N LEU A 108 -21.10 11.19 10.88
CA LEU A 108 -21.87 10.34 11.80
C LEU A 108 -23.03 9.61 11.09
N ILE A 109 -23.67 10.25 10.11
CA ILE A 109 -24.84 9.70 9.40
C ILE A 109 -24.43 8.83 8.22
N GLU A 110 -23.51 9.31 7.39
CA GLU A 110 -23.14 8.73 6.09
C GLU A 110 -21.89 7.85 6.13
N ALA A 111 -21.03 7.98 7.14
CA ALA A 111 -19.85 7.15 7.36
C ALA A 111 -19.77 6.60 8.79
N PRO A 112 -20.82 5.95 9.33
CA PRO A 112 -20.83 5.52 10.73
C PRO A 112 -19.67 4.57 11.01
N GLY A 113 -18.96 4.81 12.12
CA GLY A 113 -17.78 4.03 12.52
C GLY A 113 -16.44 4.63 12.11
N ILE A 114 -16.42 5.73 11.33
CA ILE A 114 -15.22 6.55 11.12
C ILE A 114 -15.05 7.56 12.26
N ASN A 115 -13.80 7.82 12.64
CA ASN A 115 -13.47 8.90 13.57
C ASN A 115 -12.79 10.04 12.82
N VAL A 116 -13.22 11.26 13.11
CA VAL A 116 -12.69 12.47 12.52
C VAL A 116 -12.17 13.36 13.65
N ALA A 117 -10.88 13.69 13.60
CA ALA A 117 -10.24 14.63 14.50
C ALA A 117 -10.09 15.96 13.78
N MET A 118 -10.41 17.05 14.47
CA MET A 118 -10.27 18.40 13.97
C MET A 118 -9.67 19.28 15.06
N ALA A 119 -8.83 20.22 14.68
CA ALA A 119 -8.28 21.23 15.56
C ALA A 119 -8.06 22.52 14.76
N HIS A 120 -8.06 23.66 15.44
CA HIS A 120 -7.64 24.92 14.85
C HIS A 120 -6.84 25.77 15.84
N LEU A 121 -6.02 26.68 15.31
CA LEU A 121 -5.24 27.65 16.08
C LEU A 121 -5.31 29.03 15.41
N PRO A 122 -5.31 30.13 16.17
CA PRO A 122 -5.14 31.46 15.61
C PRO A 122 -3.76 31.61 14.96
N PHE A 123 -3.72 32.34 13.85
CA PHE A 123 -2.54 32.57 13.02
C PHE A 123 -2.56 33.98 12.42
N ALA A 124 -1.48 34.73 12.59
CA ALA A 124 -1.26 36.02 11.94
C ALA A 124 -0.02 35.96 11.04
N PHE A 125 -0.18 36.27 9.75
CA PHE A 125 0.90 36.13 8.75
C PHE A 125 2.15 36.95 9.08
N ASP A 126 1.99 38.13 9.68
CA ASP A 126 3.08 39.07 9.94
C ASP A 126 3.84 38.81 11.25
N ILE A 127 3.28 37.98 12.15
CA ILE A 127 3.83 37.72 13.48
C ILE A 127 4.24 36.27 13.65
N ASP A 128 3.36 35.34 13.28
CA ASP A 128 3.51 33.94 13.62
C ASP A 128 4.43 33.21 12.65
N ASN A 129 5.16 32.22 13.16
CA ASN A 129 5.84 31.24 12.34
C ASN A 129 4.86 30.12 11.96
N PHE A 130 4.48 30.04 10.68
CA PHE A 130 3.56 29.02 10.18
C PHE A 130 4.07 27.60 10.47
N LYS A 131 5.38 27.35 10.34
CA LYS A 131 5.98 26.02 10.58
C LYS A 131 5.77 25.58 12.03
N ASP A 132 5.95 26.48 12.98
CA ASP A 132 5.78 26.20 14.41
C ASP A 132 4.31 26.03 14.76
N LYS A 133 3.43 26.92 14.26
CA LYS A 133 1.97 26.81 14.41
C LYS A 133 1.42 25.51 13.82
N TYR A 134 1.93 25.09 12.67
CA TYR A 134 1.55 23.82 12.07
C TYR A 134 2.05 22.61 12.89
N SER A 135 3.26 22.67 13.45
CA SER A 135 3.77 21.64 14.36
C SER A 135 2.94 21.56 15.66
N GLU A 136 2.57 22.71 16.22
CA GLU A 136 1.68 22.84 17.38
C GLU A 136 0.30 22.23 17.09
N LEU A 137 -0.31 22.61 15.95
CA LEU A 137 -1.60 22.08 15.51
C LEU A 137 -1.60 20.55 15.39
N ARG A 138 -0.51 19.98 14.84
CA ARG A 138 -0.31 18.52 14.78
C ARG A 138 -0.17 17.86 16.15
N LYS A 139 0.38 18.54 17.16
CA LYS A 139 0.41 18.01 18.53
C LYS A 139 -1.00 18.03 19.13
N THR A 140 -1.72 19.12 18.97
CA THR A 140 -3.10 19.27 19.46
C THR A 140 -4.03 18.21 18.86
N ILE A 141 -3.97 17.98 17.54
CA ILE A 141 -4.83 16.95 16.92
C ILE A 141 -4.48 15.54 17.41
N ASN A 142 -3.20 15.24 17.69
CA ASN A 142 -2.79 13.95 18.22
C ASN A 142 -3.29 13.73 19.66
N ILE A 143 -3.32 14.79 20.48
CA ILE A 143 -3.96 14.75 21.80
C ILE A 143 -5.45 14.51 21.64
N ASN A 144 -6.14 15.27 20.78
CA ASN A 144 -7.58 15.11 20.53
C ASN A 144 -7.93 13.69 20.09
N LYS A 145 -7.09 13.05 19.25
CA LYS A 145 -7.27 11.65 18.85
C LYS A 145 -7.14 10.67 20.01
N ALA A 146 -6.19 10.90 20.91
CA ALA A 146 -5.97 10.05 22.07
C ALA A 146 -7.08 10.22 23.13
N GLU A 147 -7.60 11.44 23.26
CA GLU A 147 -8.68 11.79 24.21
C GLU A 147 -10.08 11.50 23.68
N GLN A 148 -10.25 11.33 22.36
CA GLN A 148 -11.51 10.89 21.76
C GLN A 148 -11.86 9.48 22.27
N ALA A 149 -12.66 9.43 23.34
CA ALA A 149 -13.31 8.20 23.75
C ALA A 149 -14.16 7.71 22.57
N PRO A 150 -13.98 6.46 22.10
CA PRO A 150 -14.85 5.93 21.07
C PRO A 150 -16.30 6.05 21.59
N PRO A 151 -17.25 6.54 20.77
CA PRO A 151 -18.64 6.57 21.19
C PRO A 151 -19.01 5.16 21.66
N PRO A 152 -19.69 5.02 22.81
CA PRO A 152 -19.93 3.73 23.42
C PRO A 152 -20.53 2.79 22.37
N LEU A 153 -19.86 1.65 22.15
CA LEU A 153 -20.38 0.61 21.27
C LEU A 153 -21.69 0.13 21.88
N ILE A 154 -22.81 0.63 21.36
CA ILE A 154 -24.12 0.06 21.65
C ILE A 154 -24.08 -1.33 21.01
N MET A 155 -23.83 -2.35 21.83
CA MET A 155 -23.74 -3.76 21.42
C MET A 155 -25.10 -4.35 21.02
N GLY A 156 -26.13 -3.49 20.92
CA GLY A 156 -27.51 -3.86 20.64
C GLY A 156 -28.25 -4.25 21.91
N LEU A 157 -29.52 -4.60 21.73
CA LEU A 157 -30.37 -5.19 22.76
C LEU A 157 -30.24 -6.73 22.69
N GLY A 158 -30.78 -7.46 23.67
CA GLY A 158 -30.78 -8.93 23.65
C GLY A 158 -31.51 -9.57 22.45
N VAL A 159 -32.23 -8.76 21.66
CA VAL A 159 -32.93 -9.15 20.43
C VAL A 159 -32.20 -8.72 19.15
N SER A 160 -31.06 -8.04 19.26
CA SER A 160 -30.30 -7.56 18.11
C SER A 160 -29.45 -8.68 17.50
N ALA A 161 -29.71 -9.01 16.24
CA ALA A 161 -28.84 -9.89 15.47
C ALA A 161 -27.48 -9.20 15.18
N ARG A 162 -26.43 -10.00 14.98
CA ARG A 162 -25.07 -9.50 14.67
C ARG A 162 -24.85 -9.40 13.17
N CYS A 163 -24.11 -8.38 12.76
CA CYS A 163 -23.66 -8.20 11.39
C CYS A 163 -22.62 -9.26 11.02
N SER A 164 -22.78 -9.88 9.84
CA SER A 164 -21.87 -10.91 9.31
C SER A 164 -20.43 -10.43 9.10
N PHE A 165 -20.21 -9.13 8.90
CA PHE A 165 -18.90 -8.56 8.54
C PHE A 165 -18.23 -7.78 9.66
N SER A 166 -18.98 -6.98 10.41
CA SER A 166 -18.43 -6.11 11.46
C SER A 166 -18.64 -6.63 12.88
N GLY A 167 -19.49 -7.65 13.07
CA GLY A 167 -19.88 -8.15 14.38
C GLY A 167 -20.75 -7.21 15.23
N LYS A 168 -20.94 -5.95 14.78
CA LYS A 168 -21.83 -4.92 15.36
C LYS A 168 -23.31 -5.28 15.15
N PRO A 169 -24.27 -4.63 15.84
CA PRO A 169 -25.69 -4.88 15.61
C PRO A 169 -26.08 -4.70 14.14
N ALA A 170 -26.80 -5.69 13.60
CA ALA A 170 -27.38 -5.61 12.28
C ALA A 170 -28.55 -4.62 12.27
N ALA A 171 -28.62 -3.80 11.23
CA ALA A 171 -29.67 -2.80 11.04
C ALA A 171 -30.50 -3.06 9.79
N MET A 172 -30.01 -3.88 8.85
CA MET A 172 -30.70 -4.20 7.61
C MET A 172 -30.23 -5.53 7.00
N VAL A 173 -30.98 -6.01 6.00
CA VAL A 173 -30.62 -7.17 5.17
C VAL A 173 -30.08 -6.67 3.84
N TRP A 174 -28.87 -7.10 3.47
CA TRP A 174 -28.29 -6.88 2.16
C TRP A 174 -28.23 -8.21 1.41
N LYS A 175 -28.63 -8.22 0.13
CA LYS A 175 -28.44 -9.39 -0.73
C LYS A 175 -27.05 -9.30 -1.36
N ASP A 176 -26.24 -10.32 -1.14
CA ASP A 176 -24.95 -10.41 -1.81
C ASP A 176 -25.13 -10.54 -3.34
N PRO A 177 -24.06 -10.45 -4.15
CA PRO A 177 -24.16 -10.61 -5.60
C PRO A 177 -24.73 -11.97 -6.06
N GLY A 178 -24.69 -13.00 -5.20
CA GLY A 178 -25.31 -14.30 -5.44
C GLY A 178 -26.79 -14.38 -5.03
N GLY A 179 -27.35 -13.28 -4.49
CA GLY A 179 -28.74 -13.20 -4.04
C GLY A 179 -28.97 -13.67 -2.60
N ASN A 180 -27.91 -14.07 -1.87
CA ASN A 180 -28.05 -14.57 -0.51
C ASN A 180 -28.24 -13.41 0.47
N PRO A 181 -29.24 -13.47 1.38
CA PRO A 181 -29.44 -12.44 2.38
C PRO A 181 -28.35 -12.48 3.46
N GLN A 182 -27.75 -11.33 3.73
CA GLN A 182 -26.74 -11.10 4.77
C GLN A 182 -27.22 -10.01 5.72
N LEU A 183 -27.07 -10.25 7.02
CA LEU A 183 -27.37 -9.25 8.05
C LEU A 183 -26.21 -8.28 8.16
N ILE A 184 -26.47 -6.99 7.95
CA ILE A 184 -25.41 -5.97 7.91
C ILE A 184 -25.69 -4.81 8.86
N SER A 185 -24.62 -4.24 9.43
CA SER A 185 -24.68 -3.03 10.26
C SER A 185 -24.81 -1.78 9.38
N ARG A 186 -25.17 -0.65 9.98
CA ARG A 186 -25.23 0.65 9.26
C ARG A 186 -23.89 1.05 8.65
N GLU A 187 -22.79 0.74 9.34
CA GLU A 187 -21.42 0.96 8.83
C GLU A 187 -21.16 0.18 7.54
N VAL A 188 -21.47 -1.12 7.54
CA VAL A 188 -21.25 -1.96 6.36
C VAL A 188 -22.16 -1.52 5.22
N ALA A 189 -23.41 -1.14 5.52
CA ALA A 189 -24.34 -0.61 4.53
C ALA A 189 -23.82 0.68 3.87
N ALA A 190 -23.33 1.63 4.68
CA ALA A 190 -22.75 2.88 4.19
C ALA A 190 -21.53 2.63 3.29
N LYS A 191 -20.64 1.71 3.69
CA LYS A 191 -19.51 1.28 2.87
C LYS A 191 -19.99 0.69 1.54
N LEU A 192 -20.93 -0.26 1.57
CA LEU A 192 -21.46 -0.89 0.36
C LEU A 192 -22.13 0.12 -0.59
N ALA A 193 -22.81 1.14 -0.05
CA ALA A 193 -23.44 2.19 -0.86
C ALA A 193 -22.41 3.02 -1.67
N GLN A 194 -21.16 3.09 -1.22
CA GLN A 194 -20.06 3.80 -1.90
C GLN A 194 -19.22 2.90 -2.82
N PHE A 195 -19.60 1.63 -2.99
CA PHE A 195 -18.88 0.70 -3.85
C PHE A 195 -18.80 1.17 -5.32
N SER A 196 -19.89 1.71 -5.86
CA SER A 196 -19.94 2.24 -7.23
C SER A 196 -18.96 3.39 -7.42
N GLN A 197 -18.93 4.35 -6.50
CA GLN A 197 -18.03 5.49 -6.52
C GLN A 197 -16.57 5.03 -6.48
N GLY A 198 -16.25 4.03 -5.65
CA GLY A 198 -14.92 3.42 -5.65
C GLY A 198 -14.55 2.76 -6.99
N LYS A 199 -15.49 2.10 -7.69
CA LYS A 199 -15.25 1.54 -9.04
C LYS A 199 -15.03 2.66 -10.06
N HIS A 200 -15.85 3.71 -10.03
CA HIS A 200 -15.72 4.86 -10.93
C HIS A 200 -14.37 5.57 -10.75
N TYR A 201 -13.94 5.79 -9.52
CA TYR A 201 -12.67 6.45 -9.23
C TYR A 201 -11.46 5.66 -9.76
N LEU A 202 -11.45 4.33 -9.56
CA LEU A 202 -10.40 3.49 -10.12
C LEU A 202 -10.41 3.51 -11.66
N ASN A 203 -11.60 3.44 -12.28
CA ASN A 203 -11.71 3.51 -13.73
C ASN A 203 -11.15 4.83 -14.29
N GLN A 204 -11.40 5.97 -13.64
CA GLN A 204 -10.85 7.27 -14.03
C GLN A 204 -9.31 7.28 -13.99
N LEU A 205 -8.68 6.71 -12.96
CA LEU A 205 -7.22 6.63 -12.91
C LEU A 205 -6.62 5.79 -14.04
N THR A 206 -7.37 4.80 -14.51
CA THR A 206 -6.93 3.89 -15.56
C THR A 206 -7.42 4.27 -16.95
N GLU A 207 -8.14 5.39 -17.08
CA GLU A 207 -8.77 5.82 -18.34
C GLU A 207 -7.75 6.06 -19.46
N GLY A 208 -6.56 6.54 -19.10
CA GLY A 208 -5.42 6.73 -20.00
C GLY A 208 -4.76 5.43 -20.48
N ILE A 209 -5.10 4.28 -19.89
CA ILE A 209 -4.51 2.98 -20.22
C ILE A 209 -5.49 2.22 -21.13
N GLN A 210 -5.33 2.34 -22.45
CA GLN A 210 -6.28 1.80 -23.42
C GLN A 210 -6.55 0.29 -23.25
N LYS A 211 -5.53 -0.50 -22.93
CA LYS A 211 -5.68 -1.95 -22.68
C LYS A 211 -6.55 -2.26 -21.45
N ALA A 212 -6.56 -1.39 -20.43
CA ALA A 212 -7.32 -1.60 -19.21
C ALA A 212 -8.84 -1.59 -19.46
N LYS A 213 -9.30 -0.89 -20.52
CA LYS A 213 -10.72 -0.82 -20.90
C LYS A 213 -11.35 -2.16 -21.29
N ASN A 214 -10.52 -3.16 -21.63
CA ASN A 214 -10.96 -4.50 -21.99
C ASN A 214 -11.18 -5.41 -20.79
N TYR A 215 -10.93 -4.93 -19.57
CA TYR A 215 -10.95 -5.74 -18.37
C TYR A 215 -11.70 -5.06 -17.22
N GLU A 216 -12.17 -5.88 -16.28
CA GLU A 216 -12.70 -5.41 -15.00
C GLU A 216 -11.73 -5.71 -13.85
N PHE A 217 -11.72 -4.85 -12.84
CA PHE A 217 -11.03 -5.15 -11.58
C PHE A 217 -11.88 -6.08 -10.70
N ILE A 218 -11.26 -7.13 -10.17
CA ILE A 218 -11.91 -8.09 -9.27
C ILE A 218 -12.61 -7.38 -8.10
N SER A 219 -13.81 -7.84 -7.69
CA SER A 219 -14.53 -7.27 -6.54
C SER A 219 -14.92 -8.31 -5.48
N ASN A 220 -14.49 -9.56 -5.66
CA ASN A 220 -14.65 -10.65 -4.71
C ASN A 220 -13.30 -11.36 -4.53
N PHE A 221 -12.94 -11.69 -3.29
CA PHE A 221 -11.69 -12.41 -3.00
C PHE A 221 -11.63 -13.78 -3.69
N ASP A 222 -12.78 -14.45 -3.85
CA ASP A 222 -12.87 -15.78 -4.47
C ASP A 222 -12.61 -15.76 -5.99
N ASP A 223 -12.57 -14.58 -6.61
CA ASP A 223 -12.22 -14.42 -8.02
C ASP A 223 -10.69 -14.37 -8.24
N PHE A 224 -9.88 -14.28 -7.17
CA PHE A 224 -8.42 -14.38 -7.29
C PHE A 224 -7.97 -15.84 -7.33
N GLY A 225 -6.96 -16.12 -8.15
CA GLY A 225 -6.37 -17.44 -8.25
C GLY A 225 -7.16 -18.41 -9.12
N ASP A 226 -6.65 -19.64 -9.15
CA ASP A 226 -7.24 -20.73 -9.92
C ASP A 226 -7.95 -21.67 -8.94
N LYS A 227 -9.26 -21.83 -9.10
CA LYS A 227 -10.10 -22.68 -8.23
C LYS A 227 -9.51 -24.10 -8.18
N GLY A 228 -9.14 -24.54 -6.97
CA GLY A 228 -8.59 -25.88 -6.72
C GLY A 228 -7.10 -26.07 -7.05
N ILE A 229 -6.39 -25.04 -7.54
CA ILE A 229 -4.96 -25.11 -7.88
C ILE A 229 -4.14 -24.19 -6.98
N SER A 230 -4.47 -22.90 -6.95
CA SER A 230 -3.80 -21.92 -6.10
C SER A 230 -4.79 -20.83 -5.74
N SER A 231 -5.13 -20.76 -4.46
CA SER A 231 -6.04 -19.77 -3.89
C SER A 231 -5.25 -18.85 -2.97
N TYR A 232 -4.14 -18.29 -3.44
CA TYR A 232 -3.35 -17.32 -2.68
C TYR A 232 -3.53 -15.93 -3.25
N ILE A 233 -3.66 -14.96 -2.37
CA ILE A 233 -3.62 -13.53 -2.68
C ILE A 233 -2.34 -12.93 -2.10
N ALA A 234 -1.80 -11.94 -2.78
CA ALA A 234 -0.78 -11.07 -2.24
C ALA A 234 -1.44 -9.74 -1.85
N ILE A 235 -1.25 -9.34 -0.60
CA ILE A 235 -1.60 -8.01 -0.09
C ILE A 235 -0.29 -7.22 -0.07
N VAL A 236 -0.23 -6.18 -0.88
CA VAL A 236 0.95 -5.32 -0.99
C VAL A 236 0.59 -3.98 -0.39
N HIS A 237 1.35 -3.56 0.62
CA HIS A 237 1.29 -2.23 1.19
C HIS A 237 2.62 -1.53 0.94
N ALA A 238 2.57 -0.37 0.30
CA ALA A 238 3.72 0.46 -0.02
C ALA A 238 3.54 1.88 0.54
N ASP A 239 4.64 2.45 1.01
CA ASP A 239 4.69 3.72 1.74
C ASP A 239 5.96 4.50 1.34
N GLY A 240 5.91 5.83 1.44
CA GLY A 240 7.01 6.73 1.14
C GLY A 240 8.05 6.79 2.27
N ASN A 241 9.34 6.78 1.93
CA ASN A 241 10.41 6.83 2.92
C ASN A 241 10.58 8.26 3.47
N ARG A 242 10.50 8.39 4.80
CA ARG A 242 10.82 9.60 5.58
C ARG A 242 9.98 10.84 5.17
N MET A 243 8.75 10.65 4.71
CA MET A 243 7.89 11.76 4.24
C MET A 243 7.66 12.85 5.30
N GLY A 244 7.52 12.48 6.57
CA GLY A 244 7.43 13.46 7.66
C GLY A 244 8.69 14.30 7.87
N GLU A 245 9.88 13.74 7.63
CA GLU A 245 11.15 14.46 7.71
C GLU A 245 11.39 15.31 6.46
N ARG A 246 11.02 14.81 5.28
CA ARG A 246 11.00 15.59 4.02
C ARG A 246 10.13 16.85 4.19
N ILE A 247 8.95 16.75 4.81
CA ILE A 247 8.08 17.91 5.11
C ILE A 247 8.75 18.88 6.11
N LYS A 248 9.47 18.39 7.12
CA LYS A 248 10.18 19.26 8.08
C LYS A 248 11.31 20.04 7.39
N ALA A 249 12.02 19.40 6.46
CA ALA A 249 13.11 19.98 5.70
C ALA A 249 12.66 21.12 4.77
N LEU A 250 11.41 21.08 4.26
CA LEU A 250 10.84 22.14 3.39
C LEU A 250 10.98 23.56 3.96
N GLY A 251 10.95 23.68 5.29
CA GLY A 251 11.00 24.97 5.99
C GLY A 251 12.33 25.25 6.69
N GLU A 252 13.42 24.53 6.40
CA GLU A 252 14.73 24.78 7.02
C GLU A 252 15.49 25.96 6.39
N SER A 253 15.27 26.22 5.11
CA SER A 253 15.92 27.30 4.35
C SER A 253 15.13 28.62 4.33
N LEU A 254 14.00 28.68 5.04
CA LEU A 254 13.08 29.83 5.02
C LEU A 254 13.22 30.71 6.27
N SER A 255 13.01 32.01 6.10
CA SER A 255 13.02 33.00 7.18
C SER A 255 11.60 33.39 7.56
N PHE A 256 11.16 33.00 8.75
CA PHE A 256 9.82 33.28 9.27
C PHE A 256 9.81 34.59 10.10
N PRO A 257 8.70 35.36 10.11
CA PRO A 257 7.41 35.11 9.44
C PRO A 257 7.36 35.47 7.93
N LYS A 258 8.39 36.15 7.41
CA LYS A 258 8.43 36.71 6.04
C LYS A 258 8.15 35.68 4.93
N ASP A 259 8.57 34.43 5.11
CA ASP A 259 8.44 33.35 4.13
C ASP A 259 7.25 32.41 4.38
N ASN A 260 6.29 32.77 5.25
CA ASN A 260 5.08 31.97 5.53
C ASN A 260 4.36 31.53 4.24
N ARG A 261 4.14 32.47 3.31
CA ARG A 261 3.46 32.21 2.03
C ARG A 261 4.26 31.25 1.13
N LYS A 262 5.59 31.37 1.11
CA LYS A 262 6.46 30.44 0.37
C LYS A 262 6.38 29.03 0.97
N TYR A 263 6.37 28.91 2.30
CA TYR A 263 6.23 27.62 2.97
C TYR A 263 4.89 26.93 2.63
N ILE A 264 3.78 27.69 2.62
CA ILE A 264 2.46 27.18 2.20
C ILE A 264 2.50 26.65 0.76
N GLN A 265 3.14 27.39 -0.17
CA GLN A 265 3.29 26.95 -1.56
C GLN A 265 4.16 25.68 -1.67
N LEU A 266 5.23 25.57 -0.89
CA LEU A 266 6.08 24.37 -0.85
C LEU A 266 5.31 23.16 -0.32
N LEU A 267 4.54 23.30 0.76
CA LEU A 267 3.68 22.23 1.28
C LEU A 267 2.67 21.75 0.24
N ARG A 268 2.05 22.70 -0.46
CA ARG A 268 1.08 22.46 -1.53
C ARG A 268 1.70 21.70 -2.71
N ASN A 269 2.85 22.15 -3.19
CA ASN A 269 3.58 21.51 -4.30
C ASN A 269 4.08 20.12 -3.90
N PHE A 270 4.62 19.96 -2.69
CA PHE A 270 5.06 18.67 -2.17
C PHE A 270 3.88 17.66 -2.10
N SER A 271 2.75 18.05 -1.53
CA SER A 271 1.57 17.20 -1.44
C SER A 271 1.01 16.81 -2.82
N LYS A 272 0.96 17.77 -3.76
CA LYS A 272 0.55 17.51 -5.15
C LYS A 272 1.51 16.55 -5.85
N SER A 273 2.82 16.82 -5.79
CA SER A 273 3.84 15.98 -6.43
C SER A 273 3.86 14.55 -5.88
N SER A 274 3.68 14.38 -4.56
CA SER A 274 3.56 13.06 -3.92
C SER A 274 2.36 12.26 -4.43
N LYS A 275 1.17 12.88 -4.49
CA LYS A 275 -0.04 12.23 -5.03
C LYS A 275 0.14 11.84 -6.50
N GLU A 276 0.66 12.76 -7.32
CA GLU A 276 0.91 12.49 -8.73
C GLU A 276 1.95 11.39 -8.94
N ALA A 277 3.01 11.36 -8.13
CA ALA A 277 4.05 10.34 -8.18
C ALA A 277 3.46 8.94 -7.93
N ALA A 278 2.67 8.77 -6.87
CA ALA A 278 2.02 7.50 -6.57
C ALA A 278 1.04 7.05 -7.68
N GLN A 279 0.24 7.98 -8.22
CA GLN A 279 -0.68 7.71 -9.32
C GLN A 279 0.03 7.31 -10.62
N LYS A 280 1.06 8.07 -11.03
CA LYS A 280 1.87 7.77 -12.21
C LYS A 280 2.58 6.43 -12.07
N ALA A 281 3.15 6.14 -10.90
CA ALA A 281 3.80 4.86 -10.62
C ALA A 281 2.84 3.67 -10.73
N LEU A 282 1.63 3.81 -10.17
CA LEU A 282 0.58 2.78 -10.26
C LEU A 282 0.14 2.56 -11.71
N SER A 283 -0.09 3.64 -12.48
CA SER A 283 -0.51 3.55 -13.88
C SER A 283 0.57 2.93 -14.78
N GLN A 284 1.84 3.25 -14.56
CA GLN A 284 2.97 2.62 -15.26
C GLN A 284 3.06 1.13 -14.92
N THR A 285 2.96 0.78 -13.64
CA THR A 285 2.96 -0.61 -13.17
C THR A 285 1.83 -1.42 -13.79
N LEU A 286 0.62 -0.84 -13.86
CA LEU A 286 -0.53 -1.46 -14.50
C LEU A 286 -0.32 -1.64 -16.01
N THR A 287 0.34 -0.69 -16.66
CA THR A 287 0.69 -0.79 -18.09
C THR A 287 1.64 -1.96 -18.33
N THR A 288 2.75 -2.05 -17.58
CA THR A 288 3.69 -3.18 -17.63
C THR A 288 2.95 -4.50 -17.40
N PHE A 289 2.12 -4.57 -16.37
CA PHE A 289 1.32 -5.77 -16.06
C PHE A 289 0.38 -6.20 -17.20
N LEU A 290 -0.32 -5.26 -17.83
CA LEU A 290 -1.23 -5.55 -18.95
C LEU A 290 -0.46 -6.03 -20.19
N ASP A 291 0.78 -5.58 -20.38
CA ASP A 291 1.64 -6.02 -21.47
C ASP A 291 2.12 -7.47 -21.30
N CYS A 292 2.11 -8.00 -20.08
CA CYS A 292 2.45 -9.40 -19.77
C CYS A 292 1.34 -10.39 -20.14
N ILE A 293 0.10 -9.93 -20.37
CA ILE A 293 -1.05 -10.80 -20.69
C ILE A 293 -0.84 -11.46 -22.06
N GLN A 294 -1.00 -12.79 -22.10
CA GLN A 294 -0.81 -13.65 -23.28
C GLN A 294 -2.08 -14.42 -23.55
N THR A 295 -2.30 -14.82 -24.81
CA THR A 295 -3.35 -15.77 -25.16
C THR A 295 -2.74 -17.12 -25.50
N GLU A 296 -3.05 -18.15 -24.71
CA GLU A 296 -2.62 -19.53 -24.93
C GLU A 296 -3.85 -20.44 -25.00
N ASN A 297 -4.00 -21.17 -26.11
CA ASN A 297 -5.15 -22.07 -26.35
C ASN A 297 -6.52 -21.39 -26.13
N GLY A 298 -6.66 -20.12 -26.53
CA GLY A 298 -7.88 -19.33 -26.36
C GLY A 298 -8.14 -18.81 -24.94
N GLN A 299 -7.23 -19.04 -23.99
CA GLN A 299 -7.29 -18.51 -22.62
C GLN A 299 -6.28 -17.40 -22.41
N GLN A 300 -6.68 -16.35 -21.69
CA GLN A 300 -5.77 -15.28 -21.29
C GLN A 300 -5.00 -15.68 -20.04
N ILE A 301 -3.67 -15.59 -20.08
CA ILE A 301 -2.79 -15.97 -18.99
C ILE A 301 -1.64 -14.98 -18.79
N ILE A 302 -0.98 -15.08 -17.64
CA ILE A 302 0.27 -14.40 -17.32
C ILE A 302 1.30 -15.46 -16.90
N ARG A 303 2.44 -15.49 -17.57
CA ARG A 303 3.57 -16.39 -17.30
C ARG A 303 4.86 -15.74 -17.80
N ARG A 304 6.00 -16.09 -17.20
CA ARG A 304 7.35 -15.74 -17.69
C ARG A 304 7.48 -16.04 -19.20
N ARG A 305 7.92 -15.05 -19.97
CA ARG A 305 8.17 -15.16 -21.41
C ARG A 305 9.64 -15.42 -21.75
N GLN A 306 10.54 -14.63 -21.15
CA GLN A 306 11.95 -14.63 -21.54
C GLN A 306 12.79 -15.71 -20.88
N GLY A 307 13.76 -16.21 -21.66
CA GLY A 307 14.72 -17.22 -21.22
C GLY A 307 14.09 -18.59 -20.97
N VAL A 308 12.90 -18.85 -21.52
CA VAL A 308 12.18 -20.10 -21.30
C VAL A 308 12.30 -20.99 -22.54
N LYS A 309 12.81 -22.21 -22.36
CA LYS A 309 12.77 -23.25 -23.38
C LYS A 309 11.36 -23.88 -23.42
N PRO A 310 10.81 -24.26 -24.59
CA PRO A 310 9.46 -24.80 -24.70
C PRO A 310 9.15 -25.97 -23.76
N GLU A 311 10.14 -26.82 -23.50
CA GLU A 311 10.04 -27.97 -22.58
C GLU A 311 9.78 -27.59 -21.11
N TYR A 312 10.00 -26.33 -20.71
CA TYR A 312 9.77 -25.84 -19.35
C TYR A 312 8.43 -25.12 -19.17
N TYR A 313 7.67 -24.85 -20.24
CA TYR A 313 6.42 -24.10 -20.14
C TYR A 313 5.38 -24.70 -19.20
N GLN A 314 5.31 -26.02 -19.12
CA GLN A 314 4.34 -26.72 -18.27
C GLN A 314 4.69 -26.66 -16.77
N SER A 315 5.97 -26.47 -16.41
CA SER A 315 6.42 -26.47 -15.02
C SER A 315 6.47 -25.08 -14.37
N LEU A 316 6.27 -24.02 -15.17
CA LEU A 316 6.31 -22.65 -14.69
C LEU A 316 4.99 -22.23 -14.02
N PRO A 317 5.06 -21.38 -12.98
CA PRO A 317 3.87 -20.74 -12.45
C PRO A 317 3.21 -19.89 -13.55
N LYS A 318 1.90 -20.01 -13.66
CA LYS A 318 1.04 -19.23 -14.57
C LYS A 318 -0.18 -18.74 -13.80
N VAL A 319 -0.74 -17.59 -14.18
CA VAL A 319 -2.01 -17.06 -13.65
C VAL A 319 -3.00 -17.02 -14.79
N HIS A 320 -4.21 -17.57 -14.61
CA HIS A 320 -5.27 -17.42 -15.59
C HIS A 320 -6.10 -16.16 -15.32
N ILE A 321 -6.57 -15.54 -16.40
CA ILE A 321 -7.51 -14.42 -16.37
C ILE A 321 -8.88 -14.97 -16.76
N HIS A 322 -9.78 -15.01 -15.77
CA HIS A 322 -11.15 -15.50 -15.94
C HIS A 322 -12.10 -14.32 -16.15
N ASP A 323 -13.06 -14.45 -17.06
CA ASP A 323 -14.13 -13.47 -17.31
C ASP A 323 -13.63 -12.03 -17.55
N HIS A 324 -12.46 -11.87 -18.17
CA HIS A 324 -11.79 -10.58 -18.33
C HIS A 324 -11.58 -9.80 -17.02
N LYS A 325 -11.47 -10.50 -15.88
CA LYS A 325 -11.17 -9.89 -14.58
C LYS A 325 -9.67 -9.91 -14.32
N LEU A 326 -9.07 -8.73 -14.12
CA LEU A 326 -7.66 -8.64 -13.81
C LEU A 326 -7.36 -9.24 -12.43
N PRO A 327 -6.35 -10.12 -12.29
CA PRO A 327 -5.88 -10.66 -11.01
C PRO A 327 -5.09 -9.62 -10.19
N PHE A 328 -5.59 -8.37 -10.17
CA PHE A 328 -5.01 -7.21 -9.53
C PHE A 328 -6.12 -6.21 -9.17
N ARG A 329 -5.97 -5.52 -8.04
CA ARG A 329 -6.88 -4.46 -7.59
C ARG A 329 -6.22 -3.50 -6.58
N PRO A 330 -6.12 -2.21 -6.90
CA PRO A 330 -5.86 -1.17 -5.90
C PRO A 330 -7.05 -0.98 -4.95
N ILE A 331 -6.78 -0.78 -3.66
CA ILE A 331 -7.78 -0.46 -2.64
C ILE A 331 -7.54 0.93 -2.05
N VAL A 332 -6.30 1.22 -1.65
CA VAL A 332 -5.89 2.52 -1.13
C VAL A 332 -4.84 3.10 -2.06
N PHE A 333 -5.03 4.35 -2.46
CA PHE A 333 -4.11 5.08 -3.32
C PHE A 333 -4.32 6.58 -3.08
N GLY A 334 -3.68 7.12 -2.04
CA GLY A 334 -3.87 8.51 -1.63
C GLY A 334 -2.67 9.04 -0.86
N GLY A 335 -2.10 10.15 -1.32
CA GLY A 335 -0.80 10.61 -0.83
C GLY A 335 0.31 9.70 -1.36
N ASP A 336 1.20 9.30 -0.47
CA ASP A 336 2.31 8.36 -0.70
C ASP A 336 1.98 6.90 -0.36
N ASP A 337 0.86 6.66 0.35
CA ASP A 337 0.39 5.33 0.72
C ASP A 337 -0.38 4.65 -0.41
N VAL A 338 0.06 3.45 -0.79
CA VAL A 338 -0.60 2.58 -1.77
C VAL A 338 -0.79 1.19 -1.20
N THR A 339 -2.01 0.68 -1.25
CA THR A 339 -2.32 -0.72 -0.93
C THR A 339 -3.12 -1.35 -2.05
N PHE A 340 -2.63 -2.46 -2.58
CA PHE A 340 -3.31 -3.24 -3.60
C PHE A 340 -3.27 -4.74 -3.28
N ILE A 341 -4.13 -5.48 -3.98
CA ILE A 341 -4.22 -6.94 -3.90
C ILE A 341 -4.01 -7.50 -5.29
N CYS A 342 -3.28 -8.60 -5.39
CA CYS A 342 -3.19 -9.38 -6.61
C CYS A 342 -3.17 -10.88 -6.32
N ASP A 343 -3.14 -11.70 -7.39
CA ASP A 343 -2.80 -13.11 -7.25
C ASP A 343 -1.45 -13.26 -6.55
N GLY A 344 -1.35 -14.22 -5.62
CA GLY A 344 -0.15 -14.45 -4.81
C GLY A 344 1.13 -14.62 -5.64
N ARG A 345 1.03 -15.14 -6.86
CA ARG A 345 2.16 -15.36 -7.78
C ARG A 345 2.72 -14.08 -8.40
N LEU A 346 1.97 -12.99 -8.31
CA LEU A 346 2.31 -11.68 -8.89
C LEU A 346 2.78 -10.67 -7.82
N GLY A 347 2.51 -10.92 -6.54
CA GLY A 347 2.72 -9.97 -5.45
C GLY A 347 4.10 -9.32 -5.41
N LEU A 348 5.14 -10.16 -5.43
CA LEU A 348 6.53 -9.71 -5.39
C LEU A 348 6.91 -8.88 -6.62
N ALA A 349 6.51 -9.33 -7.82
CA ALA A 349 6.85 -8.65 -9.06
C ALA A 349 6.10 -7.32 -9.20
N MET A 350 4.82 -7.27 -8.82
CA MET A 350 4.03 -6.03 -8.79
C MET A 350 4.60 -5.02 -7.78
N ALA A 351 5.05 -5.48 -6.61
CA ALA A 351 5.65 -4.61 -5.60
C ALA A 351 6.99 -4.02 -6.09
N LYS A 352 7.86 -4.86 -6.68
CA LYS A 352 9.12 -4.42 -7.31
C LYS A 352 8.84 -3.37 -8.39
N GLU A 353 7.95 -3.69 -9.33
CA GLU A 353 7.60 -2.80 -10.45
C GLU A 353 7.04 -1.46 -9.97
N TYR A 354 6.15 -1.48 -8.97
CA TYR A 354 5.62 -0.25 -8.36
C TYR A 354 6.73 0.61 -7.75
N LEU A 355 7.61 0.01 -6.93
CA LEU A 355 8.71 0.75 -6.31
C LEU A 355 9.67 1.33 -7.35
N VAL A 356 10.01 0.58 -8.40
CA VAL A 356 10.84 1.04 -9.53
C VAL A 356 10.19 2.24 -10.21
N ASN A 357 8.91 2.16 -10.55
CA ASN A 357 8.19 3.26 -11.20
C ASN A 357 7.98 4.46 -10.27
N TYR A 358 7.83 4.24 -8.97
CA TYR A 358 7.76 5.31 -7.96
C TYR A 358 9.07 6.10 -7.89
N ASN A 359 10.22 5.42 -7.87
CA ASN A 359 11.54 6.07 -7.87
C ASN A 359 11.90 6.80 -9.17
N ARG A 360 11.19 6.52 -10.27
CA ARG A 360 11.29 7.31 -11.51
C ARG A 360 10.52 8.63 -11.43
N GLN A 361 9.69 8.81 -10.40
CA GLN A 361 8.99 10.07 -10.13
C GLN A 361 9.80 10.96 -9.20
N TYR A 362 9.48 12.25 -9.23
CA TYR A 362 10.16 13.27 -8.44
C TYR A 362 9.17 14.01 -7.55
N LEU A 363 9.63 14.35 -6.35
CA LEU A 363 8.92 15.12 -5.34
C LEU A 363 9.50 16.52 -5.25
N GLU A 364 8.62 17.51 -5.12
CA GLU A 364 8.98 18.93 -4.99
C GLU A 364 9.45 19.22 -3.55
N GLU A 365 10.74 19.01 -3.28
CA GLU A 365 11.35 19.14 -1.96
C GLU A 365 12.06 20.50 -1.76
N GLY A 366 11.26 21.51 -1.43
CA GLY A 366 11.76 22.82 -1.04
C GLY A 366 12.15 23.67 -2.24
N LEU A 367 13.19 24.49 -2.06
CA LEU A 367 13.70 25.40 -3.10
C LEU A 367 14.81 24.77 -3.98
N GLY A 368 15.19 23.52 -3.67
CA GLY A 368 16.24 22.78 -4.38
C GLY A 368 15.72 22.03 -5.61
N GLN A 369 16.56 21.16 -6.16
CA GLN A 369 16.14 20.25 -7.22
C GLN A 369 15.16 19.20 -6.68
N PRO A 370 14.12 18.84 -7.44
CA PRO A 370 13.22 17.75 -7.08
C PRO A 370 13.98 16.46 -6.76
N GLN A 371 13.53 15.74 -5.73
CA GLN A 371 14.18 14.52 -5.27
C GLN A 371 13.38 13.28 -5.69
N PRO A 372 14.03 12.15 -5.97
CA PRO A 372 13.32 10.92 -6.29
C PRO A 372 12.34 10.50 -5.18
N ALA A 373 11.19 9.97 -5.59
CA ALA A 373 10.21 9.40 -4.67
C ALA A 373 10.64 7.98 -4.27
N ILE A 374 11.15 7.83 -3.05
CA ILE A 374 11.71 6.55 -2.58
C ILE A 374 10.70 5.91 -1.66
N GLY A 375 10.35 4.66 -1.94
CA GLY A 375 9.35 3.92 -1.19
C GLY A 375 9.85 2.58 -0.67
N ARG A 376 9.03 1.99 0.19
CA ARG A 376 9.19 0.64 0.73
C ARG A 376 7.91 -0.15 0.54
N ALA A 377 8.00 -1.47 0.51
CA ALA A 377 6.82 -2.33 0.40
C ALA A 377 6.88 -3.54 1.33
N GLY A 378 5.74 -3.89 1.91
CA GLY A 378 5.51 -5.16 2.58
C GLY A 378 4.52 -6.02 1.80
N ILE A 379 4.87 -7.29 1.59
CA ILE A 379 4.09 -8.24 0.77
C ILE A 379 3.67 -9.44 1.62
N ALA A 380 2.40 -9.50 2.00
CA ALA A 380 1.82 -10.67 2.66
C ALA A 380 1.16 -11.58 1.63
N ILE A 381 1.70 -12.78 1.44
CA ILE A 381 1.13 -13.79 0.53
C ILE A 381 0.35 -14.79 1.39
N THR A 382 -0.98 -14.80 1.26
CA THR A 382 -1.88 -15.53 2.16
C THR A 382 -2.94 -16.30 1.37
N PRO A 383 -3.51 -17.38 1.92
CA PRO A 383 -4.68 -18.02 1.33
C PRO A 383 -5.85 -17.04 1.16
N SER A 384 -6.71 -17.20 0.16
CA SER A 384 -7.84 -16.32 -0.17
C SER A 384 -8.85 -16.16 0.96
N HIS A 385 -9.01 -17.21 1.78
CA HIS A 385 -9.89 -17.21 2.96
C HIS A 385 -9.17 -16.84 4.26
N TYR A 386 -7.90 -16.46 4.20
CA TYR A 386 -7.19 -15.89 5.33
C TYR A 386 -7.87 -14.58 5.76
N PRO A 387 -8.06 -14.31 7.06
CA PRO A 387 -8.66 -13.06 7.51
C PRO A 387 -7.92 -11.85 6.92
N PHE A 388 -8.62 -11.07 6.10
CA PHE A 388 -8.03 -10.02 5.31
C PHE A 388 -7.39 -8.93 6.17
N SER A 389 -8.03 -8.58 7.29
CA SER A 389 -7.46 -7.64 8.28
C SER A 389 -6.10 -8.09 8.79
N ARG A 390 -5.93 -9.37 9.10
CA ARG A 390 -4.65 -9.95 9.54
C ARG A 390 -3.63 -9.99 8.42
N GLY A 391 -4.07 -10.21 7.18
CA GLY A 391 -3.19 -10.21 6.03
C GLY A 391 -2.64 -8.80 5.76
N TYR A 392 -3.48 -7.79 5.96
CA TYR A 392 -3.07 -6.39 5.90
C TYR A 392 -2.12 -6.01 7.03
N GLU A 393 -2.43 -6.36 8.30
CA GLU A 393 -1.53 -6.13 9.44
C GLU A 393 -0.14 -6.74 9.19
N LEU A 394 -0.09 -7.95 8.64
CA LEU A 394 1.16 -8.60 8.26
C LEU A 394 1.91 -7.82 7.16
N ALA A 395 1.20 -7.31 6.14
CA ALA A 395 1.82 -6.49 5.09
C ALA A 395 2.39 -5.18 5.65
N GLU A 396 1.70 -4.55 6.62
CA GLU A 396 2.18 -3.36 7.31
C GLU A 396 3.42 -3.64 8.16
N GLU A 397 3.41 -4.73 8.95
CA GLU A 397 4.58 -5.16 9.74
C GLU A 397 5.79 -5.44 8.84
N LEU A 398 5.56 -5.99 7.63
CA LEU A 398 6.60 -6.22 6.63
C LEU A 398 7.15 -4.92 6.03
N ALA A 399 6.31 -3.93 5.73
CA ALA A 399 6.76 -2.61 5.31
C ALA A 399 7.55 -1.90 6.43
N GLY A 400 7.15 -2.12 7.69
CA GLY A 400 7.91 -1.74 8.88
C GLY A 400 9.28 -2.41 8.95
N SER A 401 9.36 -3.72 8.68
CA SER A 401 10.61 -4.50 8.62
C SER A 401 11.55 -3.99 7.52
N ALA A 402 11.02 -3.73 6.32
CA ALA A 402 11.77 -3.19 5.19
C ALA A 402 12.45 -1.84 5.49
N LYS A 403 11.90 -1.07 6.44
CA LYS A 403 12.50 0.18 6.92
C LYS A 403 13.94 -0.01 7.40
N SER A 404 14.27 -1.14 8.00
CA SER A 404 15.62 -1.38 8.56
C SER A 404 16.75 -1.29 7.51
N ILE A 405 16.45 -1.62 6.25
CA ILE A 405 17.41 -1.54 5.13
C ILE A 405 17.27 -0.21 4.38
N GLY A 406 16.07 0.35 4.34
CA GLY A 406 15.77 1.65 3.71
C GLY A 406 15.94 2.87 4.62
N ASP A 407 16.50 2.72 5.83
CA ASP A 407 16.42 3.75 6.89
C ASP A 407 17.19 5.02 6.55
N ASN A 408 18.20 4.93 5.66
CA ASN A 408 18.86 6.12 5.11
C ASN A 408 17.91 6.99 4.25
N GLY A 409 16.75 6.47 3.87
CA GLY A 409 15.75 7.11 3.02
C GLY A 409 16.12 7.16 1.54
N MET A 410 17.25 6.55 1.16
CA MET A 410 17.86 6.64 -0.17
C MET A 410 17.69 5.35 -1.01
N THR A 411 17.20 4.28 -0.39
CA THR A 411 17.10 2.96 -1.02
C THR A 411 15.67 2.44 -0.96
N GLN A 412 15.15 2.00 -2.11
CA GLN A 412 13.90 1.26 -2.14
C GLN A 412 14.11 -0.12 -1.52
N SER A 413 13.17 -0.56 -0.69
CA SER A 413 13.27 -1.80 0.05
C SER A 413 11.96 -2.54 0.06
N LEU A 414 12.02 -3.86 0.18
CA LEU A 414 10.81 -4.66 0.34
C LEU A 414 11.05 -5.88 1.22
N ASP A 415 9.97 -6.33 1.85
CA ASP A 415 9.94 -7.54 2.66
C ASP A 415 8.68 -8.35 2.35
N TRP A 416 8.75 -9.67 2.51
CA TRP A 416 7.61 -10.54 2.26
C TRP A 416 7.48 -11.66 3.28
N HIS A 417 6.28 -12.23 3.34
CA HIS A 417 6.01 -13.41 4.16
C HIS A 417 4.87 -14.23 3.58
N PHE A 418 4.98 -15.55 3.72
CA PHE A 418 3.91 -16.49 3.37
C PHE A 418 3.09 -16.78 4.63
N GLY A 419 1.90 -16.19 4.72
CA GLY A 419 0.97 -16.45 5.82
C GLY A 419 0.41 -17.87 5.72
N THR A 420 0.38 -18.56 6.86
CA THR A 420 -0.20 -19.91 6.98
C THR A 420 -1.47 -19.85 7.82
N ASN A 421 -2.47 -20.65 7.46
CA ASN A 421 -3.73 -20.68 8.20
C ASN A 421 -3.50 -21.09 9.66
N GLY A 422 -4.10 -20.35 10.59
CA GLY A 422 -4.12 -20.68 12.02
C GLY A 422 -3.00 -20.05 12.87
N ILE A 423 -2.02 -19.37 12.27
CA ILE A 423 -1.00 -18.62 13.02
C ILE A 423 -1.36 -17.14 13.03
N ILE A 424 -1.65 -16.59 14.21
CA ILE A 424 -1.94 -15.17 14.42
C ILE A 424 -0.99 -14.67 15.50
N GLU A 425 0.23 -14.33 15.10
CA GLU A 425 1.29 -13.82 15.97
C GLU A 425 2.03 -12.68 15.27
N PRO A 426 2.68 -11.77 16.01
CA PRO A 426 3.53 -10.75 15.40
C PRO A 426 4.64 -11.38 14.53
N LEU A 427 5.00 -10.72 13.43
CA LEU A 427 5.98 -11.17 12.45
C LEU A 427 7.30 -11.60 13.08
N LYS A 428 7.79 -10.82 14.06
CA LYS A 428 9.04 -11.10 14.79
C LYS A 428 8.99 -12.47 15.49
N THR A 429 7.86 -12.80 16.11
CA THR A 429 7.64 -14.08 16.79
C THR A 429 7.63 -15.22 15.78
N ILE A 430 6.86 -15.07 14.70
CA ILE A 430 6.79 -16.07 13.62
C ILE A 430 8.18 -16.34 13.04
N ARG A 431 8.95 -15.29 12.72
CA ARG A 431 10.30 -15.41 12.16
C ARG A 431 11.27 -16.06 13.12
N SER A 432 11.24 -15.68 14.40
CA SER A 432 12.12 -16.29 15.41
C SER A 432 11.92 -17.79 15.58
N ARG A 433 10.67 -18.28 15.41
CA ARG A 433 10.32 -19.70 15.52
C ARG A 433 10.58 -20.47 14.23
N SER A 434 10.17 -19.92 13.10
CA SER A 434 10.06 -20.66 11.83
C SER A 434 11.25 -20.45 10.88
N TYR A 435 12.07 -19.43 11.12
CA TYR A 435 13.16 -19.03 10.21
C TYR A 435 14.53 -18.92 10.91
N LYS A 436 14.67 -19.58 12.08
CA LYS A 436 15.96 -19.77 12.75
C LYS A 436 16.34 -21.25 12.83
N VAL A 437 17.60 -21.56 12.58
CA VAL A 437 18.20 -22.89 12.71
C VAL A 437 19.51 -22.75 13.47
N ASP A 438 19.62 -23.38 14.64
CA ASP A 438 20.81 -23.30 15.50
C ASP A 438 21.27 -21.86 15.78
N GLY A 439 20.31 -20.94 15.96
CA GLY A 439 20.56 -19.52 16.18
C GLY A 439 20.89 -18.69 14.94
N LYS A 440 21.04 -19.32 13.77
CA LYS A 440 21.29 -18.68 12.47
C LYS A 440 20.00 -18.37 11.73
N ASP A 441 19.97 -17.26 11.01
CA ASP A 441 18.82 -16.85 10.20
C ASP A 441 18.88 -17.55 8.83
N ILE A 442 17.77 -18.17 8.43
CA ILE A 442 17.67 -18.88 7.14
C ILE A 442 17.18 -17.97 6.01
N ILE A 443 16.71 -16.78 6.33
CA ILE A 443 16.16 -15.79 5.39
C ILE A 443 17.11 -14.61 5.27
N MET A 444 17.11 -14.00 4.10
CA MET A 444 17.88 -12.79 3.78
C MET A 444 16.99 -11.55 3.71
N ARG A 445 15.68 -11.71 3.54
CA ARG A 445 14.71 -10.61 3.56
C ARG A 445 14.63 -9.92 4.95
N PRO A 446 14.39 -8.59 5.02
CA PRO A 446 14.10 -7.66 3.93
C PRO A 446 15.25 -7.47 2.94
N VAL A 447 14.98 -6.94 1.74
CA VAL A 447 16.02 -6.71 0.72
C VAL A 447 15.90 -5.32 0.07
N SER A 448 17.00 -4.78 -0.45
CA SER A 448 17.00 -3.58 -1.29
C SER A 448 16.72 -3.91 -2.76
N LEU A 449 16.20 -2.92 -3.50
CA LEU A 449 16.23 -2.94 -4.97
C LEU A 449 17.54 -2.39 -5.55
N SER A 450 18.36 -1.72 -4.73
CA SER A 450 19.67 -1.21 -5.15
C SER A 450 20.79 -2.24 -4.97
N ASP A 451 21.92 -1.99 -5.64
CA ASP A 451 23.14 -2.81 -5.59
C ASP A 451 24.01 -2.56 -4.34
N ALA A 452 23.38 -2.08 -3.25
CA ALA A 452 24.07 -1.70 -2.03
C ALA A 452 24.51 -2.87 -1.14
N SER A 453 23.92 -4.06 -1.31
CA SER A 453 24.21 -5.27 -0.52
C SER A 453 24.65 -6.44 -1.41
N ALA A 454 25.33 -7.42 -0.81
CA ALA A 454 25.68 -8.67 -1.49
C ALA A 454 24.45 -9.51 -1.87
N TYR A 455 23.35 -9.38 -1.10
CA TYR A 455 22.05 -9.99 -1.38
C TYR A 455 20.96 -8.92 -1.51
N ASN A 456 20.51 -8.70 -2.74
CA ASN A 456 19.44 -7.77 -3.09
C ASN A 456 18.35 -8.47 -3.91
N PHE A 457 17.29 -7.74 -4.27
CA PHE A 457 16.18 -8.32 -5.02
C PHE A 457 16.61 -8.92 -6.37
N SER A 458 17.56 -8.28 -7.07
CA SER A 458 18.10 -8.81 -8.33
C SER A 458 18.82 -10.16 -8.15
N THR A 459 19.53 -10.34 -7.03
CA THR A 459 20.12 -11.64 -6.66
C THR A 459 19.03 -12.68 -6.41
N PHE A 460 17.97 -12.33 -5.68
CA PHE A 460 16.80 -13.19 -5.48
C PHE A 460 16.15 -13.59 -6.82
N GLU A 461 15.86 -12.62 -7.71
CA GLU A 461 15.24 -12.87 -9.02
C GLU A 461 16.08 -13.81 -9.89
N TYR A 462 17.39 -13.61 -9.88
CA TYR A 462 18.33 -14.48 -10.59
C TYR A 462 18.25 -15.93 -10.08
N ILE A 463 18.31 -16.13 -8.77
CA ILE A 463 18.24 -17.47 -8.18
C ILE A 463 16.90 -18.13 -8.55
N VAL A 464 15.78 -17.41 -8.42
CA VAL A 464 14.46 -17.92 -8.82
C VAL A 464 14.45 -18.30 -10.31
N LYS A 465 15.00 -17.45 -11.19
CA LYS A 465 15.11 -17.72 -12.62
C LYS A 465 15.91 -19.01 -12.89
N GLU A 466 17.07 -19.19 -12.28
CA GLU A 466 17.90 -20.37 -12.48
C GLU A 466 17.20 -21.66 -12.02
N PHE A 467 16.46 -21.63 -10.92
CA PHE A 467 15.65 -22.80 -10.53
C PHE A 467 14.42 -23.02 -11.42
N GLN A 468 13.82 -21.96 -11.97
CA GLN A 468 12.65 -22.06 -12.84
C GLN A 468 12.99 -22.53 -14.26
N VAL A 469 14.07 -22.02 -14.85
CA VAL A 469 14.40 -22.19 -16.28
C VAL A 469 15.86 -22.56 -16.57
N GLY A 470 16.74 -22.56 -15.57
CA GLY A 470 18.14 -22.94 -15.74
C GLY A 470 18.31 -24.44 -15.99
N ASP A 471 19.22 -24.81 -16.88
CA ASP A 471 19.41 -26.20 -17.32
C ASP A 471 19.79 -27.16 -16.18
N ASP A 472 20.49 -26.64 -15.18
CA ASP A 472 20.94 -27.39 -14.01
C ASP A 472 19.81 -27.72 -13.03
N TRP A 473 18.76 -26.91 -12.93
CA TRP A 473 17.76 -27.08 -11.86
C TRP A 473 16.31 -27.16 -12.34
N ALA A 474 15.95 -26.62 -13.50
CA ALA A 474 14.57 -26.61 -14.00
C ALA A 474 13.95 -28.01 -14.12
N LYS A 475 14.74 -29.02 -14.53
CA LYS A 475 14.31 -30.44 -14.65
C LYS A 475 14.23 -31.18 -13.32
N ARG A 476 14.64 -30.55 -12.22
CA ARG A 476 14.84 -31.19 -10.89
C ARG A 476 13.87 -30.65 -9.83
N ARG A 477 12.69 -30.16 -10.25
CA ARG A 477 11.65 -29.61 -9.37
C ARG A 477 11.23 -30.56 -8.24
N ASN A 478 11.26 -31.86 -8.50
CA ASN A 478 11.00 -32.91 -7.49
C ASN A 478 12.01 -32.92 -6.33
N LYS A 479 13.18 -32.28 -6.48
CA LYS A 479 14.20 -32.13 -5.43
C LYS A 479 14.05 -30.88 -4.58
N PHE A 480 13.21 -29.91 -4.97
CA PHE A 480 13.15 -28.61 -4.29
C PHE A 480 12.67 -28.72 -2.84
N LYS A 481 11.62 -29.51 -2.58
CA LYS A 481 11.15 -29.76 -1.21
C LYS A 481 12.22 -30.38 -0.32
N ALA A 482 12.99 -31.33 -0.88
CA ALA A 482 14.11 -31.94 -0.17
C ALA A 482 15.23 -30.92 0.10
N LEU A 483 15.55 -30.07 -0.88
CA LEU A 483 16.55 -29.02 -0.73
C LEU A 483 16.15 -28.00 0.34
N ILE A 484 14.91 -27.52 0.36
CA ILE A 484 14.38 -26.63 1.42
C ILE A 484 14.53 -27.28 2.80
N ALA A 485 14.18 -28.56 2.92
CA ALA A 485 14.34 -29.30 4.18
C ALA A 485 15.81 -29.45 4.59
N LYS A 486 16.73 -29.55 3.62
CA LYS A 486 18.18 -29.65 3.88
C LYS A 486 18.80 -28.31 4.25
N LEU A 487 18.39 -27.20 3.63
CA LEU A 487 18.79 -25.86 4.04
C LEU A 487 18.45 -25.62 5.52
N ARG A 488 17.29 -26.10 5.99
CA ARG A 488 16.89 -26.04 7.40
C ARG A 488 17.74 -26.87 8.37
N LYS A 489 18.61 -27.75 7.88
CA LYS A 489 19.52 -28.56 8.69
C LYS A 489 20.97 -28.06 8.64
N GLY A 490 21.23 -27.00 7.86
CA GLY A 490 22.54 -26.37 7.79
C GLY A 490 23.41 -26.81 6.60
N PRO A 491 24.63 -26.23 6.50
CA PRO A 491 25.48 -26.29 5.31
C PRO A 491 25.99 -27.69 4.95
N ASP A 492 26.36 -28.50 5.94
CA ASP A 492 26.95 -29.83 5.70
C ASP A 492 25.92 -30.81 5.12
N GLU A 493 24.66 -30.70 5.58
CA GLU A 493 23.54 -31.50 5.08
C GLU A 493 23.20 -31.17 3.62
N VAL A 494 23.36 -29.90 3.22
CA VAL A 494 23.18 -29.47 1.83
C VAL A 494 24.28 -30.04 0.96
N SER A 495 25.55 -29.91 1.38
CA SER A 495 26.70 -30.47 0.67
C SER A 495 26.58 -31.98 0.47
N ALA A 496 26.23 -32.71 1.54
CA ALA A 496 25.99 -34.15 1.48
C ALA A 496 24.82 -34.50 0.55
N PHE A 497 23.74 -33.70 0.56
CA PHE A 497 22.60 -33.92 -0.34
C PHE A 497 22.98 -33.75 -1.82
N LEU A 498 23.71 -32.69 -2.16
CA LEU A 498 24.16 -32.44 -3.53
C LEU A 498 25.09 -33.55 -4.02
N ALA A 499 26.06 -33.95 -3.21
CA ALA A 499 27.01 -35.02 -3.54
C ALA A 499 26.31 -36.38 -3.71
N ASN A 500 25.49 -36.79 -2.74
CA ASN A 500 24.83 -38.10 -2.75
C ASN A 500 23.82 -38.24 -3.89
N ALA A 501 23.08 -37.18 -4.20
CA ALA A 501 22.12 -37.17 -5.29
C ALA A 501 22.75 -36.83 -6.66
N ARG A 502 24.08 -36.60 -6.72
CA ARG A 502 24.83 -36.18 -7.92
C ARG A 502 24.17 -34.98 -8.61
N LEU A 503 23.77 -34.00 -7.80
CA LEU A 503 23.15 -32.77 -8.28
C LEU A 503 24.22 -31.74 -8.65
N PRO A 504 23.94 -30.86 -9.61
CA PRO A 504 24.80 -29.71 -9.86
C PRO A 504 24.85 -28.80 -8.62
N GLY A 505 25.88 -27.96 -8.56
CA GLY A 505 25.96 -26.91 -7.53
C GLY A 505 24.75 -25.98 -7.56
N LEU A 506 24.49 -25.32 -6.44
CA LEU A 506 23.43 -24.31 -6.37
C LEU A 506 23.78 -23.12 -7.28
N PRO A 507 22.78 -22.46 -7.90
CA PRO A 507 23.02 -21.36 -8.82
C PRO A 507 23.85 -20.24 -8.18
N CYS A 508 25.02 -19.94 -8.72
CA CYS A 508 25.89 -18.92 -8.16
C CYS A 508 25.75 -17.63 -8.98
N ALA A 509 25.25 -16.56 -8.35
CA ALA A 509 25.06 -15.28 -9.03
C ALA A 509 26.41 -14.64 -9.38
N ILE A 510 26.50 -14.01 -10.56
CA ILE A 510 27.64 -13.16 -10.99
C ILE A 510 27.88 -11.99 -10.01
N ARG A 511 26.92 -11.68 -9.13
CA ARG A 511 26.93 -10.56 -8.17
C ARG A 511 27.27 -10.93 -6.72
N LEU A 512 27.34 -12.21 -6.35
CA LEU A 512 27.96 -12.60 -5.09
C LEU A 512 29.46 -12.32 -5.26
N LYS A 513 29.96 -11.21 -4.70
CA LYS A 513 31.34 -10.73 -4.84
C LYS A 513 32.34 -11.62 -4.09
N SER A 514 32.40 -12.88 -4.49
CA SER A 514 33.50 -13.84 -4.41
C SER A 514 32.94 -15.11 -5.03
N LYS A 515 33.72 -15.77 -5.88
CA LYS A 515 33.41 -17.14 -6.34
C LYS A 515 33.54 -18.10 -5.16
N ASP A 516 32.69 -17.98 -4.14
CA ASP A 516 32.69 -18.94 -3.05
C ASP A 516 31.99 -20.20 -3.55
N VAL A 517 32.83 -21.12 -4.02
CA VAL A 517 32.54 -22.55 -4.17
C VAL A 517 31.78 -23.06 -2.94
N GLU A 518 32.03 -22.47 -1.77
CA GLU A 518 31.30 -22.74 -0.54
C GLU A 518 29.80 -22.41 -0.62
N ILE A 519 29.40 -21.25 -1.13
CA ILE A 519 27.97 -20.89 -1.24
C ILE A 519 27.25 -21.82 -2.22
N SER A 520 27.87 -22.13 -3.36
CA SER A 520 27.27 -23.03 -4.36
C SER A 520 27.15 -24.47 -3.85
N ASN A 521 28.11 -24.96 -3.05
CA ASN A 521 28.10 -26.35 -2.55
C ASN A 521 27.35 -26.51 -1.22
N LYS A 522 27.27 -25.47 -0.40
CA LYS A 522 26.68 -25.54 0.94
C LYS A 522 25.37 -24.77 1.07
N GLY A 523 25.11 -23.77 0.22
CA GLY A 523 23.92 -22.91 0.29
C GLY A 523 23.98 -21.81 1.34
N TRP A 524 25.11 -21.70 2.05
CA TRP A 524 25.32 -20.81 3.20
C TRP A 524 26.67 -20.10 3.08
N ALA A 525 26.76 -18.89 3.63
CA ALA A 525 28.03 -18.22 3.97
C ALA A 525 27.97 -17.79 5.43
N GLY A 526 28.88 -18.31 6.27
CA GLY A 526 28.89 -18.02 7.71
C GLY A 526 27.59 -18.41 8.42
N SER A 527 26.81 -17.42 8.84
CA SER A 527 25.52 -17.56 9.53
C SER A 527 24.30 -17.29 8.64
N GLU A 528 24.50 -17.04 7.35
CA GLU A 528 23.46 -16.60 6.41
C GLU A 528 23.19 -17.65 5.32
N CYS A 529 21.92 -17.85 5.00
CA CYS A 529 21.45 -18.79 3.98
C CYS A 529 20.91 -18.04 2.76
N TYR A 530 21.50 -18.27 1.59
CA TYR A 530 21.28 -17.43 0.41
C TYR A 530 20.13 -17.90 -0.49
N TYR A 531 19.67 -19.14 -0.32
CA TYR A 531 18.76 -19.80 -1.27
C TYR A 531 17.34 -20.03 -0.75
N PHE A 532 17.12 -19.91 0.56
CA PHE A 532 15.84 -20.26 1.17
C PHE A 532 14.70 -19.40 0.63
N ASP A 533 14.88 -18.08 0.62
CA ASP A 533 13.88 -17.11 0.18
C ASP A 533 13.43 -17.36 -1.27
N ALA A 534 14.37 -17.60 -2.17
CA ALA A 534 14.11 -17.91 -3.57
C ALA A 534 13.37 -19.24 -3.77
N LEU A 535 13.76 -20.28 -3.04
CA LEU A 535 13.10 -21.58 -3.11
C LEU A 535 11.69 -21.56 -2.50
N GLU A 536 11.47 -20.78 -1.44
CA GLU A 536 10.15 -20.58 -0.85
C GLU A 536 9.21 -19.85 -1.83
N ALA A 537 9.73 -18.88 -2.58
CA ALA A 537 8.95 -18.07 -3.52
C ALA A 537 8.84 -18.64 -4.95
N ILE A 538 9.42 -19.80 -5.24
CA ILE A 538 9.59 -20.29 -6.62
C ILE A 538 8.28 -20.50 -7.40
N ASP A 539 7.23 -20.93 -6.69
CA ASP A 539 5.88 -21.10 -7.22
C ASP A 539 5.06 -19.81 -7.14
N PHE A 540 5.56 -18.80 -6.45
CA PHE A 540 4.89 -17.51 -6.16
C PHE A 540 5.58 -16.31 -6.81
N TYR A 541 6.40 -16.55 -7.83
CA TYR A 541 7.09 -15.49 -8.55
C TYR A 541 6.94 -15.63 -10.06
N ILE A 542 6.19 -14.70 -10.66
CA ILE A 542 6.12 -14.48 -12.10
C ILE A 542 6.60 -13.04 -12.36
N PRO A 543 7.73 -12.84 -13.06
CA PRO A 543 8.24 -11.51 -13.37
C PRO A 543 7.30 -10.78 -14.36
N LEU A 544 7.20 -9.46 -14.22
CA LEU A 544 6.46 -8.59 -15.14
C LEU A 544 7.36 -7.97 -16.21
N GLU A 545 8.61 -7.69 -15.85
CA GLU A 545 9.63 -7.24 -16.78
C GLU A 545 10.34 -8.43 -17.44
N ASP A 546 10.92 -8.12 -18.58
CA ASP A 546 11.72 -8.99 -19.43
C ASP A 546 13.18 -9.10 -18.96
#